data_AF-A0A935VTU2-F1
#
_entry.id   AF-A0A935VTU2-F1
#
_cell.length_a   1.000
_cell.length_b   1.000
_cell.length_c   1.000
_cell.angle_alpha   90.00
_cell.angle_beta   90.00
_cell.angle_gamma   90.00
#
_symmetry.space_group_name_H-M   'P 1'
#
loop_
_entity.id
_entity.type
_entity.pdbx_description
1 polymer ?
#
loop_
_entity_poly.entity_id
_entity_poly.type
_entity_poly.pdbx_seq_one_letter_code
_entity_poly.pdbx_strand_id
1 'polypeptide(L)'
;MTDNDKAKNLTTVIQRFLWWCAGANTNMLVRCPEDWGKFTVIGTMVCVTAFIAFISGAFYLVSLGLLGHYAILGAAGWGAIVLAVDRAMLVFWKKKARD
;
A
#
# COMPACT_ATOMS: atom_id res chain seq x y z
N MET A 1 31.87 0.65 -1.44
CA MET A 1 30.56 0.04 -1.10
C MET A 1 29.50 0.83 -1.84
N THR A 2 29.11 0.35 -3.01
CA THR A 2 28.41 1.10 -4.07
C THR A 2 26.91 1.24 -3.81
N ASP A 3 26.37 2.44 -4.03
CA ASP A 3 24.96 2.82 -3.95
C ASP A 3 23.97 1.83 -4.60
N ASN A 4 24.43 1.10 -5.62
CA ASN A 4 23.65 0.14 -6.41
C ASN A 4 23.13 -1.07 -5.59
N ASP A 5 23.85 -1.51 -4.56
CA ASP A 5 23.40 -2.63 -3.72
C ASP A 5 22.32 -2.22 -2.71
N LYS A 6 22.34 -0.97 -2.24
CA LYS A 6 21.30 -0.43 -1.36
C LYS A 6 19.97 -0.31 -2.10
N ALA A 7 20.02 0.13 -3.36
CA ALA A 7 18.85 0.22 -4.23
C ALA A 7 18.22 -1.16 -4.49
N LYS A 8 19.01 -2.19 -4.86
CA LYS A 8 18.49 -3.56 -5.09
C LYS A 8 17.80 -4.17 -3.84
N ASN A 9 18.37 -3.94 -2.66
CA ASN A 9 17.78 -4.39 -1.40
C ASN A 9 16.53 -3.59 -1.01
N LEU A 10 16.53 -2.27 -1.23
CA LEU A 10 15.33 -1.43 -1.04
C LEU A 10 14.19 -1.87 -1.95
N THR A 11 14.50 -2.17 -3.20
CA THR A 11 13.51 -2.61 -4.20
C THR A 11 12.84 -3.89 -3.73
N THR A 12 13.59 -4.82 -3.13
CA THR A 12 13.05 -6.09 -2.61
C THR A 12 12.12 -5.89 -1.42
N VAL A 13 12.45 -5.00 -0.47
CA VAL A 13 11.63 -4.74 0.73
C VAL A 13 10.39 -3.92 0.39
N ILE A 14 10.54 -2.86 -0.39
CA ILE A 14 9.45 -2.00 -0.85
C ILE A 14 8.53 -2.79 -1.78
N GLN A 15 9.05 -3.59 -2.73
CA GLN A 15 8.20 -4.48 -3.53
C GLN A 15 7.46 -5.50 -2.67
N ARG A 16 8.09 -6.09 -1.64
CA ARG A 16 7.39 -7.00 -0.72
C ARG A 16 6.31 -6.29 0.06
N PHE A 17 6.56 -5.07 0.52
CA PHE A 17 5.54 -4.25 1.18
C PHE A 17 4.42 -3.89 0.22
N LEU A 18 4.72 -3.51 -1.01
CA LEU A 18 3.73 -3.23 -2.05
C LEU A 18 2.96 -4.49 -2.46
N TRP A 19 3.57 -5.66 -2.49
CA TRP A 19 2.89 -6.94 -2.74
C TRP A 19 2.00 -7.36 -1.57
N TRP A 20 2.46 -7.16 -0.34
CA TRP A 20 1.67 -7.39 0.86
C TRP A 20 0.47 -6.43 0.93
N CYS A 21 0.71 -5.15 0.63
CA CYS A 21 -0.29 -4.08 0.60
C CYS A 21 -1.30 -4.28 -0.55
N ALA A 22 -0.85 -4.66 -1.75
CA ALA A 22 -1.69 -4.99 -2.89
C ALA A 22 -2.48 -6.29 -2.72
N GLY A 23 -2.15 -7.12 -1.71
CA GLY A 23 -2.72 -8.46 -1.57
C GLY A 23 -2.32 -9.42 -2.69
N ALA A 24 -1.23 -9.13 -3.39
CA ALA A 24 -0.73 -9.96 -4.46
C ALA A 24 -0.06 -11.21 -3.88
N ASN A 25 -0.64 -12.38 -4.13
CA ASN A 25 -0.03 -13.65 -3.80
C ASN A 25 1.24 -13.81 -4.64
N THR A 26 2.40 -13.86 -3.98
CA THR A 26 3.73 -13.96 -4.60
C THR A 26 3.85 -15.15 -5.57
N ASN A 27 3.01 -16.18 -5.41
CA ASN A 27 2.93 -17.33 -6.33
C ASN A 27 2.29 -17.01 -7.70
N MET A 28 1.48 -15.96 -7.83
CA MET A 28 0.80 -15.63 -9.11
C MET A 28 1.70 -14.85 -10.06
N LEU A 29 2.63 -14.03 -9.55
CA LEU A 29 3.52 -13.26 -10.42
C LEU A 29 4.59 -14.13 -11.09
N VAL A 30 5.01 -15.24 -10.48
CA VAL A 30 6.01 -16.13 -11.09
C VAL A 30 5.58 -16.70 -12.46
N ARG A 31 4.28 -16.68 -12.79
CA ARG A 31 3.73 -17.29 -14.03
C ARG A 31 3.68 -16.39 -15.27
N CYS A 32 3.72 -15.06 -15.16
CA CYS A 32 3.70 -14.16 -16.34
C CYS A 32 4.47 -12.85 -16.07
N PRO A 33 5.66 -12.63 -16.67
CA PRO A 33 6.46 -11.41 -16.48
C PRO A 33 5.82 -10.14 -17.06
N GLU A 34 4.90 -10.26 -18.02
CA GLU A 34 4.26 -9.11 -18.70
C GLU A 34 3.23 -8.37 -17.83
N ASP A 35 2.64 -9.04 -16.84
CA ASP A 35 1.62 -8.44 -15.97
C ASP A 35 2.18 -7.85 -14.65
N TRP A 36 3.48 -7.97 -14.41
CA TRP A 36 4.13 -7.47 -13.19
C TRP A 36 3.98 -5.96 -13.06
N GLY A 37 4.10 -5.25 -14.17
CA GLY A 37 3.94 -3.79 -14.21
C GLY A 37 2.53 -3.37 -13.80
N LYS A 38 1.50 -4.05 -14.28
CA LYS A 38 0.09 -3.69 -14.01
C LYS A 38 -0.26 -3.89 -12.53
N PHE A 39 0.09 -5.04 -11.94
CA PHE A 39 -0.16 -5.29 -10.53
C PHE A 39 0.67 -4.41 -9.59
N THR A 40 1.90 -4.09 -9.98
CA THR A 40 2.75 -3.15 -9.22
C THR A 40 2.14 -1.76 -9.24
N VAL A 41 1.69 -1.25 -10.39
CA VAL A 41 1.04 0.07 -10.49
C VAL A 41 -0.22 0.13 -9.64
N ILE A 42 -1.09 -0.89 -9.70
CA ILE A 42 -2.31 -0.94 -8.87
C ILE A 42 -1.95 -0.92 -7.38
N GLY A 43 -0.96 -1.71 -6.95
CA GLY A 43 -0.47 -1.72 -5.57
C GLY A 43 0.14 -0.38 -5.13
N THR A 44 0.92 0.25 -6.01
CA THR A 44 1.52 1.57 -5.75
C THR A 44 0.46 2.64 -5.56
N MET A 45 -0.59 2.67 -6.39
CA MET A 45 -1.67 3.67 -6.27
C MET A 45 -2.38 3.57 -4.92
N VAL A 46 -2.72 2.35 -4.50
CA VAL A 46 -3.34 2.11 -3.18
C VAL A 46 -2.42 2.52 -2.03
N CYS A 47 -1.12 2.22 -2.14
CA CYS A 47 -0.13 2.61 -1.13
C CYS A 47 0.03 4.14 -1.03
N VAL A 48 0.00 4.85 -2.16
CA VAL A 48 0.08 6.31 -2.20
C VAL A 48 -1.17 6.92 -1.54
N THR A 49 -2.37 6.42 -1.86
CA THR A 49 -3.61 6.88 -1.25
C THR A 49 -3.60 6.69 0.27
N ALA A 50 -3.17 5.52 0.74
CA ALA A 50 -3.06 5.24 2.17
C ALA A 50 -2.03 6.13 2.88
N PHE A 51 -0.92 6.45 2.21
CA PHE A 51 0.09 7.35 2.75
C PHE A 51 -0.44 8.78 2.88
N ILE A 52 -1.20 9.26 1.90
CA ILE A 52 -1.85 10.57 1.96
C ILE A 52 -2.92 10.58 3.06
N ALA A 53 -3.72 9.53 3.18
CA ALA A 53 -4.70 9.38 4.25
C ALA A 53 -4.06 9.36 5.64
N PHE A 54 -2.91 8.69 5.78
CA PHE A 54 -2.13 8.69 7.01
C PHE A 54 -1.65 10.11 7.36
N ILE A 55 -1.09 10.84 6.39
CA ILE A 55 -0.67 12.24 6.60
C ILE A 55 -1.87 13.10 7.00
N SER A 56 -3.02 12.95 6.33
CA SER A 56 -4.25 13.67 6.64
C SER A 56 -4.76 13.38 8.06
N GLY A 57 -4.82 12.10 8.45
CA GLY A 57 -5.23 11.68 9.79
C GLY A 57 -4.26 12.16 10.87
N ALA A 58 -2.95 12.12 10.60
CA ALA A 58 -1.93 12.61 11.52
C ALA A 58 -2.04 14.11 11.72
N PHE A 59 -2.21 14.88 10.65
CA PHE A 59 -2.40 16.33 10.71
C PHE A 59 -3.66 16.71 11.52
N TYR A 60 -4.77 16.01 11.27
CA TYR A 60 -6.02 16.22 11.99
C TYR A 60 -5.88 15.96 13.50
N LEU A 61 -5.23 14.86 13.89
CA LEU A 61 -5.02 14.49 15.29
C LEU A 61 -4.03 15.41 16.01
N VAL A 62 -3.01 15.92 15.31
CA VAL A 62 -2.08 16.93 15.83
C VAL A 62 -2.80 18.27 16.02
N SER A 63 -3.66 18.69 15.08
CA SER A 63 -4.49 19.90 15.22
C SER A 63 -5.48 19.82 16.39
N LEU A 64 -5.88 18.62 16.81
CA LEU A 64 -6.74 18.39 17.98
C LEU A 64 -6.00 18.47 19.33
N GLY A 65 -4.66 18.60 19.33
CA GLY A 65 -3.87 18.69 20.56
C GLY A 65 -3.68 17.37 21.30
N LEU A 66 -3.87 16.21 20.63
CA LEU A 66 -3.55 14.91 21.23
C LEU A 66 -2.03 14.72 21.38
N LEU A 67 -1.61 13.94 22.40
CA LEU A 67 -0.21 13.51 22.50
C LEU A 67 0.22 12.81 21.21
N GLY A 68 1.41 13.16 20.71
CA GLY A 68 1.91 12.75 19.39
C GLY A 68 1.90 11.24 19.15
N HIS A 69 2.02 10.41 20.19
CA HIS A 69 1.94 8.95 20.05
C HIS A 69 0.54 8.44 19.71
N TYR A 70 -0.52 9.05 20.24
CA TYR A 70 -1.90 8.71 19.87
C TYR A 70 -2.25 9.22 18.46
N ALA A 71 -1.65 10.34 18.03
CA ALA A 71 -1.83 10.85 16.67
C ALA A 71 -1.28 9.87 15.62
N ILE A 72 -0.11 9.28 15.87
CA ILE A 72 0.49 8.29 14.96
C ILE A 72 -0.34 7.00 14.94
N LEU A 73 -0.78 6.51 16.10
CA LEU A 73 -1.61 5.30 16.18
C LEU A 73 -2.99 5.50 15.51
N GLY A 74 -3.63 6.64 15.73
CA GLY A 74 -4.90 7.00 15.10
C GLY A 74 -4.76 7.18 13.59
N ALA A 75 -3.69 7.83 13.14
CA ALA A 75 -3.38 7.95 11.71
C ALA A 75 -3.10 6.60 11.06
N ALA A 76 -2.38 5.70 11.75
CA ALA A 76 -2.09 4.35 11.27
C ALA A 76 -3.39 3.53 11.14
N GLY A 77 -4.28 3.62 12.13
CA GLY A 77 -5.60 3.02 12.07
C GLY A 77 -6.44 3.58 10.92
N TRP A 78 -6.42 4.89 10.71
CA TRP A 78 -7.13 5.55 9.61
C TRP A 78 -6.59 5.13 8.23
N GLY A 79 -5.27 5.13 8.07
CA GLY A 79 -4.62 4.62 6.85
C GLY A 79 -4.95 3.16 6.58
N ALA A 80 -5.03 2.31 7.62
CA ALA A 80 -5.43 0.91 7.49
C ALA A 80 -6.88 0.73 7.04
N ILE A 81 -7.80 1.60 7.49
CA ILE A 81 -9.20 1.60 7.03
C ILE A 81 -9.27 1.94 5.54
N VAL A 82 -8.57 2.98 5.11
CA VAL A 82 -8.52 3.37 3.69
C VAL A 82 -7.96 2.23 2.84
N LEU A 83 -6.87 1.59 3.27
CA LEU A 83 -6.33 0.40 2.60
C LEU A 83 -7.35 -0.73 2.48
N ALA A 84 -8.12 -1.01 3.53
CA ALA A 84 -9.14 -2.06 3.51
C ALA A 84 -10.27 -1.74 2.51
N VAL A 85 -10.68 -0.48 2.41
CA VAL A 85 -11.69 -0.01 1.46
C VAL A 85 -11.20 -0.12 0.02
N ASP A 86 -9.99 0.36 -0.27
CA ASP A 86 -9.36 0.25 -1.59
C ASP A 86 -9.22 -1.22 -2.03
N ARG A 87 -8.83 -2.10 -1.09
CA ARG A 87 -8.73 -3.54 -1.35
C ARG A 87 -10.09 -4.17 -1.66
N ALA A 88 -11.14 -3.77 -0.96
CA ALA A 88 -12.49 -4.24 -1.23
C ALA A 88 -12.92 -3.83 -2.64
N MET A 89 -12.68 -2.57 -3.03
CA MET A 89 -12.96 -2.05 -4.37
C MET A 89 -12.31 -2.90 -5.46
N LEU A 90 -11.01 -3.21 -5.36
CA LEU A 90 -10.31 -4.05 -6.35
C LEU A 90 -10.89 -5.48 -6.45
N VAL A 91 -11.34 -6.06 -5.33
CA VAL A 91 -11.96 -7.39 -5.31
C VAL A 91 -13.32 -7.39 -6.01
N PHE A 92 -14.12 -6.34 -5.82
CA PHE A 92 -15.42 -6.20 -6.50
C PHE A 92 -15.27 -6.13 -8.03
N TRP A 93 -14.26 -5.41 -8.52
CA TRP A 93 -14.04 -5.22 -9.96
C TRP A 93 -13.69 -6.54 -10.66
N LYS A 94 -13.01 -7.44 -9.95
CA LYS A 94 -12.65 -8.76 -10.49
C LYS A 94 -13.85 -9.70 -10.67
N LYS A 95 -14.96 -9.46 -9.96
CA LYS A 95 -16.16 -10.31 -10.03
C LYS A 95 -17.04 -9.97 -11.22
N LYS A 96 -17.12 -8.69 -11.62
CA LYS A 96 -17.96 -8.22 -12.73
C LYS A 96 -17.48 -8.64 -14.13
N ALA A 97 -16.21 -9.04 -14.28
CA ALA A 97 -15.70 -9.50 -15.57
C ALA A 97 -16.03 -10.98 -15.89
N ARG A 98 -16.79 -11.68 -15.03
CA ARG A 98 -17.13 -13.11 -15.18
C ARG A 98 -18.63 -13.43 -15.22
N ASP A 99 -19.48 -12.40 -15.29
CA ASP A 99 -20.92 -12.51 -15.53
C ASP A 99 -21.27 -11.72 -16.81
#